data_AF-A0A534GXQ6-F1
#
_entry.id   AF-A0A534GXQ6-F1
#
_cell.length_a   1.000
_cell.length_b   1.000
_cell.length_c   1.000
_cell.angle_alpha   90.00
_cell.angle_beta   90.00
_cell.angle_gamma   90.00
#
_symmetry.space_group_name_H-M   'P 1'
#
loop_
_entity.id
_entity.type
_entity.pdbx_description
1 polymer ?
#
loop_
_entity_poly.entity_id
_entity_poly.type
_entity_poly.pdbx_seq_one_letter_code
_entity_poly.pdbx_strand_id
1 'polypeptide(L)'
;LAEGVRAAVTRGWGLKLCATEPKWYSDTVSAIVVPEGSNAAHVIDVAFRRYNLALGAGLARVAGKVFRIGHLGDLNELMLMGAIAGAEMAMLDVGIKVTPGSGVAAAAEYWRSHDPIPRKRVSQEEQFYASHSTGSIQG
;
A
#
# COMPACT_ATOMS: atom_id res chain seq x y z
N LEU A 1 -5.51 -9.64 -0.35
CA LEU A 1 -4.82 -8.52 0.33
C LEU A 1 -3.29 -8.54 0.19
N ALA A 2 -2.60 -9.56 0.73
CA ALA A 2 -1.14 -9.58 0.86
C ALA A 2 -0.33 -9.25 -0.42
N GLU A 3 -0.71 -9.80 -1.57
CA GLU A 3 -0.03 -9.53 -2.84
C GLU A 3 -0.09 -8.05 -3.27
N GLY A 4 -1.17 -7.32 -2.97
CA GLY A 4 -1.22 -5.88 -3.26
C GLY A 4 -0.25 -5.08 -2.39
N VAL A 5 -0.07 -5.48 -1.13
CA VAL A 5 0.98 -4.91 -0.27
C VAL A 5 2.37 -5.24 -0.81
N ARG A 6 2.60 -6.49 -1.26
CA ARG A 6 3.87 -6.88 -1.90
C ARG A 6 4.13 -6.11 -3.20
N ALA A 7 3.09 -5.83 -4.00
CA ALA A 7 3.17 -5.00 -5.18
C ALA A 7 3.54 -3.55 -4.85
N ALA A 8 2.94 -2.95 -3.81
CA ALA A 8 3.34 -1.64 -3.30
C ALA A 8 4.82 -1.59 -2.95
N VAL A 9 5.30 -2.58 -2.20
CA VAL A 9 6.70 -2.65 -1.74
C VAL A 9 7.66 -2.81 -2.91
N THR A 10 7.44 -3.80 -3.77
CA THR A 10 8.43 -4.23 -4.78
C THR A 10 8.37 -3.44 -6.08
N ARG A 11 7.16 -3.07 -6.53
CA ARG A 11 6.94 -2.36 -7.81
C ARG A 11 6.74 -0.87 -7.61
N GLY A 12 6.10 -0.47 -6.50
CA GLY A 12 5.86 0.93 -6.16
C GLY A 12 7.10 1.58 -5.54
N TRP A 13 7.47 1.16 -4.34
CA TRP A 13 8.56 1.76 -3.58
C TRP A 13 9.95 1.29 -4.03
N GLY A 14 10.03 0.19 -4.78
CA GLY A 14 11.30 -0.42 -5.17
C GLY A 14 12.11 -0.95 -3.98
N LEU A 15 11.44 -1.22 -2.85
CA LEU A 15 12.05 -1.77 -1.64
C LEU A 15 12.00 -3.30 -1.65
N LYS A 16 12.76 -3.91 -0.73
CA LYS A 16 12.85 -5.36 -0.60
C LYS A 16 12.00 -5.86 0.56
N LEU A 17 11.44 -7.05 0.40
CA LEU A 17 10.88 -7.81 1.51
C LEU A 17 12.01 -8.53 2.27
N CYS A 18 11.80 -8.76 3.56
CA CYS A 18 12.71 -9.56 4.37
C CYS A 18 12.70 -11.04 3.93
N ALA A 19 11.57 -11.55 3.45
CA ALA A 19 11.48 -12.88 2.86
C ALA A 19 12.12 -12.88 1.46
N THR A 20 13.05 -13.79 1.23
CA THR A 20 13.92 -13.77 0.04
C THR A 20 13.33 -14.47 -1.18
N GLU A 21 12.32 -15.34 -1.00
CA GLU A 21 11.72 -16.12 -2.08
C GLU A 21 10.20 -16.24 -1.90
N PRO A 22 9.41 -16.37 -2.99
CA PRO A 22 7.95 -16.44 -2.94
C PRO A 22 7.38 -17.51 -2.00
N LYS A 23 8.03 -18.69 -1.91
CA LYS A 23 7.61 -19.79 -1.03
C LYS A 23 7.63 -19.43 0.47
N TRP A 24 8.32 -18.35 0.84
CA TRP A 24 8.43 -17.85 2.21
C TRP A 24 7.56 -16.62 2.47
N TYR A 25 6.77 -16.18 1.50
CA TYR A 25 5.90 -15.02 1.67
C TYR A 25 4.75 -15.37 2.62
N SER A 26 4.53 -14.49 3.58
CA SER A 26 3.38 -14.57 4.48
C SER A 26 2.21 -13.80 3.91
N ASP A 27 1.02 -14.40 3.99
CA ASP A 27 -0.25 -13.77 3.66
C ASP A 27 -0.91 -13.05 4.84
N THR A 28 -0.19 -12.92 5.97
CA THR A 28 -0.67 -12.21 7.17
C THR A 28 0.14 -10.96 7.49
N VAL A 29 1.42 -10.93 7.10
CA VAL A 29 2.30 -9.78 7.34
C VAL A 29 3.40 -9.69 6.28
N SER A 30 3.72 -8.47 5.85
CA SER A 30 4.89 -8.19 5.02
C SER A 30 5.91 -7.40 5.84
N ALA A 31 7.15 -7.89 5.90
CA ALA A 31 8.28 -7.21 6.51
C ALA A 31 9.11 -6.52 5.42
N ILE A 32 9.25 -5.20 5.52
CA ILE A 32 9.86 -4.33 4.52
C ILE A 32 11.23 -3.90 5.03
N VAL A 33 12.27 -4.10 4.23
CA VAL A 33 13.64 -3.69 4.54
C VAL A 33 13.83 -2.24 4.12
N VAL A 34 14.20 -1.38 5.06
CA VAL A 34 14.56 0.02 4.75
C VAL A 34 15.93 0.07 4.09
N PRO A 35 16.24 1.10 3.27
CA PRO A 35 17.57 1.26 2.67
C PRO A 35 18.68 1.34 3.72
N GLU A 36 19.90 0.98 3.31
CA GLU A 36 21.09 1.14 4.14
C GLU A 36 21.25 2.59 4.61
N GLY A 37 21.70 2.78 5.86
CA GLY A 37 21.78 4.09 6.50
C GLY A 37 20.45 4.64 7.03
N SER A 38 19.32 3.97 6.78
CA SER A 38 18.02 4.32 7.35
C SER A 38 17.70 3.49 8.60
N ASN A 39 16.79 3.99 9.44
CA ASN A 39 16.28 3.26 10.61
C ASN A 39 14.75 3.13 10.55
N ALA A 40 14.25 1.90 10.47
CA ALA A 40 12.82 1.61 10.43
C ALA A 40 12.06 2.09 11.68
N ALA A 41 12.73 2.23 12.82
CA ALA A 41 12.12 2.79 14.03
C ALA A 41 11.66 4.25 13.83
N HIS A 42 12.36 5.04 13.01
CA HIS A 42 11.95 6.41 12.72
C HIS A 42 10.70 6.45 11.84
N VAL A 43 10.59 5.53 10.85
CA VAL A 43 9.39 5.38 10.03
C VAL A 43 8.18 5.05 10.92
N ILE A 44 8.35 4.12 11.86
CA ILE A 44 7.29 3.70 12.79
C ILE A 44 6.88 4.86 13.72
N ASP A 45 7.85 5.62 14.25
CA ASP A 45 7.57 6.76 15.13
C ASP A 45 6.79 7.86 14.41
N VAL A 46 7.22 8.24 13.20
CA VAL A 46 6.51 9.25 12.39
C VAL A 46 5.13 8.75 11.97
N ALA A 47 5.01 7.50 11.51
CA ALA A 47 3.73 6.89 11.16
C ALA A 47 2.73 6.99 12.31
N PHE A 48 3.16 6.63 13.52
CA PHE A 48 2.31 6.68 14.71
C PHE A 48 1.95 8.12 15.10
N ARG A 49 2.95 9.00 15.27
CA ARG A 49 2.73 10.34 15.83
C ARG A 49 2.06 11.31 14.87
N ARG A 50 2.36 11.23 13.58
CA ARG A 50 1.88 12.19 12.57
C ARG A 50 0.65 11.70 11.83
N TYR A 51 0.55 10.40 11.58
CA TYR A 51 -0.48 9.82 10.72
C TYR A 51 -1.43 8.87 11.45
N ASN A 52 -1.28 8.70 12.76
CA ASN A 52 -2.06 7.75 13.57
C ASN A 52 -2.05 6.32 12.97
N LEU A 53 -0.91 5.92 12.40
CA LEU A 53 -0.71 4.64 11.75
C LEU A 53 0.22 3.77 12.58
N ALA A 54 -0.30 2.68 13.12
CA ALA A 54 0.50 1.68 13.82
C ALA A 54 1.18 0.73 12.82
N LEU A 55 2.52 0.71 12.82
CA LEU A 55 3.34 -0.22 12.06
C LEU A 55 4.09 -1.17 13.01
N GLY A 56 4.32 -2.42 12.57
CA GLY A 56 5.04 -3.39 13.38
C GLY A 56 6.55 -3.18 13.31
N ALA A 57 7.23 -3.21 14.46
CA ALA A 57 8.69 -3.19 14.50
C ALA A 57 9.32 -4.55 14.10
N GLY A 58 10.53 -4.48 13.55
CA GLY A 58 11.46 -5.62 13.51
C GLY A 58 11.95 -5.98 14.93
N LEU A 59 12.12 -7.26 15.19
CA LEU A 59 12.53 -7.78 16.50
C LEU A 59 13.93 -8.40 16.43
N ALA A 60 14.65 -8.38 17.55
CA ALA A 60 15.97 -9.01 17.70
C ALA A 60 16.94 -8.65 16.55
N ARG A 61 17.37 -9.63 15.75
CA ARG A 61 18.38 -9.46 14.69
C ARG A 61 18.01 -8.47 13.57
N VAL A 62 16.71 -8.17 13.43
CA VAL A 62 16.18 -7.23 12.42
C VAL A 62 15.63 -5.94 13.03
N ALA A 63 15.85 -5.70 14.33
CA ALA A 63 15.51 -4.42 14.96
C ALA A 63 16.15 -3.25 14.20
N GLY A 64 15.37 -2.21 13.92
CA GLY A 64 15.78 -1.03 13.14
C GLY A 64 15.97 -1.26 11.63
N LYS A 65 16.01 -2.51 11.15
CA LYS A 65 16.22 -2.85 9.73
C LYS A 65 14.93 -3.03 8.94
N VAL A 66 13.85 -3.39 9.63
CA VAL A 66 12.55 -3.62 9.01
C VAL A 66 11.42 -2.97 9.78
N PHE A 67 10.39 -2.55 9.05
CA PHE A 67 9.04 -2.34 9.59
C PHE A 67 8.08 -3.35 8.94
N ARG A 68 6.90 -3.53 9.53
CA ARG A 68 5.91 -4.54 9.12
C ARG A 68 4.55 -3.92 8.89
N ILE A 69 3.91 -4.33 7.79
CA ILE A 69 2.51 -4.05 7.49
C ILE A 69 1.75 -5.37 7.67
N GLY A 70 0.83 -5.40 8.63
CA GLY A 70 -0.09 -6.52 8.85
C GLY A 70 -1.29 -6.43 7.91
N HIS A 71 -1.72 -7.57 7.38
CA HIS A 71 -2.85 -7.67 6.45
C HIS A 71 -3.71 -8.92 6.73
N LEU A 72 -3.89 -9.22 8.01
CA LEU A 72 -4.70 -10.31 8.55
C LEU A 72 -5.89 -9.76 9.35
N GLY A 73 -7.02 -10.46 9.28
CA GLY A 73 -8.24 -10.15 10.02
C GLY A 73 -9.31 -9.54 9.13
N ASP A 74 -10.20 -8.75 9.73
CA ASP A 74 -11.25 -8.03 9.03
C ASP A 74 -10.69 -6.74 8.41
N LEU A 75 -10.05 -6.88 7.26
CA LEU A 75 -9.44 -5.80 6.50
C LEU A 75 -9.90 -5.89 5.05
N ASN A 76 -9.92 -4.76 4.38
CA ASN A 76 -10.13 -4.68 2.93
C ASN A 76 -8.99 -3.89 2.25
N GLU A 77 -9.03 -3.85 0.92
CA GLU A 77 -8.04 -3.20 0.06
C GLU A 77 -7.94 -1.70 0.35
N LEU A 78 -9.06 -1.03 0.63
CA LEU A 78 -9.08 0.42 0.90
C LEU A 78 -8.41 0.75 2.23
N MET A 79 -8.61 -0.07 3.26
CA MET A 79 -7.92 0.05 4.54
C MET A 79 -6.40 -0.10 4.37
N LEU A 80 -5.97 -1.06 3.54
CA LEU A 80 -4.55 -1.22 3.23
C LEU A 80 -4.00 -0.11 2.33
N MET A 81 -4.79 0.49 1.44
CA MET A 81 -4.37 1.69 0.72
C MET A 81 -4.03 2.83 1.69
N GLY A 82 -4.82 3.00 2.75
CA GLY A 82 -4.51 3.95 3.82
C GLY A 82 -3.19 3.65 4.52
N ALA A 83 -2.95 2.38 4.89
CA ALA A 83 -1.69 1.96 5.51
C ALA A 83 -0.47 2.14 4.58
N ILE A 84 -0.62 1.84 3.29
CA ILE A 84 0.41 2.03 2.26
C ILE A 84 0.73 3.52 2.10
N ALA A 85 -0.29 4.36 1.91
CA ALA A 85 -0.10 5.80 1.78
C ALA A 85 0.57 6.40 3.03
N GLY A 86 0.12 6.03 4.23
CA GLY A 86 0.71 6.50 5.48
C GLY A 86 2.15 6.05 5.68
N ALA A 87 2.49 4.80 5.32
CA ALA A 87 3.86 4.32 5.35
C ALA A 87 4.76 5.08 4.35
N GLU A 88 4.24 5.39 3.16
CA GLU A 88 4.97 6.16 2.15
C GLU A 88 5.26 7.60 2.61
N MET A 89 4.25 8.29 3.16
CA MET A 89 4.44 9.62 3.75
C MET A 89 5.45 9.60 4.91
N ALA A 90 5.36 8.60 5.80
CA ALA A 90 6.31 8.46 6.91
C ALA A 90 7.74 8.17 6.43
N MET A 91 7.92 7.37 5.38
CA MET A 91 9.23 7.13 4.76
C MET A 91 9.83 8.41 4.17
N LEU A 92 9.03 9.19 3.44
CA LEU A 92 9.45 10.46 2.86
C LEU A 92 9.89 11.45 3.94
N ASP A 93 9.13 11.55 5.03
CA ASP A 93 9.42 12.45 6.15
C ASP A 93 10.74 12.14 6.86
N VAL A 94 11.16 10.86 6.89
CA VAL A 94 12.45 10.45 7.46
C VAL A 94 13.59 10.39 6.43
N GLY A 95 13.34 10.88 5.21
CA GLY A 95 14.34 10.99 4.15
C GLY A 95 14.57 9.72 3.32
N ILE A 96 13.72 8.69 3.46
CA ILE A 96 13.74 7.53 2.56
C ILE A 96 13.15 7.94 1.22
N LYS A 97 13.94 7.78 0.15
CA LYS A 97 13.58 8.20 -1.20
C LYS A 97 12.67 7.15 -1.86
N VAL A 98 11.36 7.36 -1.77
CA VAL A 98 10.34 6.68 -2.56
C VAL A 98 9.63 7.70 -3.44
N THR A 99 8.97 7.27 -4.51
CA THR A 99 8.15 8.16 -5.33
C THR A 99 6.77 8.33 -4.69
N PRO A 100 6.31 9.55 -4.38
CA PRO A 100 4.96 9.75 -3.86
C PRO A 100 3.88 9.17 -4.78
N GLY A 101 2.91 8.47 -4.20
CA GLY A 101 1.82 7.75 -4.85
C GLY A 101 2.19 6.38 -5.42
N SER A 102 3.46 6.00 -5.50
CA SER A 102 3.87 4.81 -6.26
C SER A 102 3.42 3.50 -5.60
N GLY A 103 3.43 3.41 -4.27
CA GLY A 103 2.95 2.23 -3.55
C GLY A 103 1.46 2.00 -3.76
N VAL A 104 0.67 3.08 -3.63
CA VAL A 104 -0.79 3.04 -3.80
C VAL A 104 -1.14 2.63 -5.23
N ALA A 105 -0.50 3.24 -6.24
CA ALA A 105 -0.72 2.91 -7.64
C ALA A 105 -0.45 1.42 -7.95
N ALA A 106 0.68 0.89 -7.45
CA ALA A 106 1.04 -0.51 -7.67
C ALA A 106 0.08 -1.50 -6.99
N ALA A 107 -0.36 -1.20 -5.76
CA ALA A 107 -1.33 -2.03 -5.05
C ALA A 107 -2.72 -1.99 -5.71
N ALA A 108 -3.18 -0.79 -6.08
CA ALA A 108 -4.46 -0.59 -6.76
C ALA A 108 -4.51 -1.35 -8.09
N GLU A 109 -3.44 -1.28 -8.89
CA GLU A 109 -3.40 -2.03 -10.15
C GLU A 109 -3.43 -3.54 -9.92
N TYR A 110 -2.74 -4.04 -8.88
CA TYR A 110 -2.80 -5.45 -8.52
C TYR A 110 -4.22 -5.87 -8.12
N TRP A 111 -4.84 -5.22 -7.13
CA TRP A 111 -6.16 -5.61 -6.64
C TRP A 111 -7.25 -5.47 -7.70
N ARG A 112 -7.24 -4.38 -8.49
CA ARG A 112 -8.22 -4.16 -9.57
C ARG A 112 -8.15 -5.23 -10.66
N SER A 113 -6.99 -5.86 -10.86
CA SER A 113 -6.79 -6.91 -11.88
C SER A 113 -6.94 -8.34 -11.34
N HIS A 114 -7.02 -8.52 -10.01
CA HIS A 114 -7.08 -9.81 -9.34
C HIS A 114 -8.28 -9.93 -8.37
N ASP A 115 -9.28 -9.05 -8.53
CA ASP A 115 -10.53 -9.11 -7.77
C ASP A 115 -11.32 -10.37 -8.14
N PRO A 116 -11.74 -11.20 -7.16
CA PRO A 116 -12.57 -12.37 -7.43
C PRO A 116 -13.98 -12.01 -7.92
N ILE A 117 -14.45 -10.78 -7.67
CA ILE A 117 -15.74 -10.29 -8.14
C ILE A 117 -15.58 -9.78 -9.59
N PRO A 118 -16.31 -10.34 -10.56
CA PRO A 118 -16.26 -9.87 -11.93
C PRO A 118 -16.63 -8.39 -12.03
N ARG A 119 -15.84 -7.62 -12.77
CA ARG A 119 -16.15 -6.21 -13.01
C ARG A 119 -17.54 -6.08 -13.66
N LYS A 120 -18.42 -5.29 -13.04
CA LYS A 120 -19.62 -4.80 -13.74
C LYS A 120 -19.14 -3.90 -14.89
N ARG A 121 -19.35 -4.35 -16.13
CA ARG A 121 -19.15 -3.49 -17.30
C ARG A 121 -20.30 -2.48 -17.33
N VAL A 122 -19.96 -1.20 -17.25
CA VAL A 122 -20.92 -0.14 -17.58
C VAL A 122 -21.21 -0.27 -19.07
N SER A 123 -22.49 -0.43 -19.42
CA SER A 123 -22.92 -0.53 -20.82
C SER A 123 -22.61 0.76 -21.58
N GLN A 124 -22.48 0.68 -22.90
CA GLN A 124 -22.29 1.88 -23.74
C GLN A 124 -23.46 2.86 -23.59
N GLU A 125 -24.67 2.33 -23.34
CA GLU A 125 -25.88 3.13 -23.11
C GLU A 125 -25.80 3.90 -21.79
N GLU A 126 -25.39 3.27 -20.68
CA GLU A 126 -25.16 3.96 -19.40
C GLU A 126 -24.05 5.03 -19.49
N GLN A 127 -22.99 4.78 -20.29
CA GLN A 127 -21.95 5.78 -20.55
C GLN A 127 -22.47 6.98 -21.37
N PHE A 128 -23.34 6.72 -22.36
CA PHE A 128 -23.97 7.74 -23.18
C PHE A 128 -24.95 8.62 -22.37
N TYR A 129 -25.78 8.04 -21.50
CA TYR A 129 -26.68 8.80 -20.63
C TYR A 129 -25.92 9.69 -19.64
N ALA A 130 -24.78 9.23 -19.08
CA ALA A 130 -23.98 10.02 -18.15
C ALA A 130 -23.32 11.26 -18.81
N SER A 131 -22.98 11.20 -20.10
CA SER A 131 -22.38 12.33 -20.82
C SER A 131 -23.39 13.38 -21.28
N HIS A 132 -24.68 13.03 -21.37
CA HIS A 132 -25.74 13.93 -21.85
C HIS A 132 -26.65 14.49 -20.73
N SER A 133 -26.65 13.90 -19.53
CA SER A 133 -27.45 14.36 -18.38
C SER A 133 -26.83 15.53 -17.61
N THR A 134 -25.58 15.92 -17.89
CA THR A 134 -24.92 17.10 -17.31
C THR A 134 -25.24 18.42 -18.02
N GLY A 135 -26.05 18.39 -19.10
CA GLY A 135 -26.39 19.56 -19.92
C GLY A 135 -27.63 20.36 -19.52
N SER A 136 -28.32 20.04 -18.41
CA SER A 136 -29.64 20.64 -18.08
C SER A 136 -29.75 21.32 -16.72
N ILE A 137 -28.65 21.86 -16.16
CA ILE A 137 -28.70 22.75 -14.98
C ILE A 137 -28.16 24.13 -15.35
N GLN A 138 -28.81 24.78 -16.31
CA GLN A 138 -28.83 26.24 -16.44
C GLN A 138 -30.23 26.62 -16.92
N GLY A 139 -31.06 27.06 -15.97
CA GLY A 139 -32.39 27.61 -16.16
C GLY A 139 -32.75 28.43 -14.94
#